data_AF-A0A945YCG0-F1
#
_entry.id   AF-A0A945YCG0-F1
#
_cell.length_a   1.000
_cell.length_b   1.000
_cell.length_c   1.000
_cell.angle_alpha   90.00
_cell.angle_beta   90.00
_cell.angle_gamma   90.00
#
_symmetry.space_group_name_H-M   'P 1'
#
loop_
_entity.id
_entity.type
_entity.pdbx_description
1 polymer ?
#
loop_
_entity_poly.entity_id
_entity_poly.type
_entity_poly.pdbx_seq_one_letter_code
_entity_poly.pdbx_strand_id
1 'polypeptide(L)'
;KVSPEELLNRWIVPLQSRIDNLTLFSGKAFILPFDELVIFSTNLSPDDLMDPAFLRRIPYKLETHMPTPEAFRAIFNAVAGKAGMELTDDIFDHVVHELTEVVGKPLACYQPKFIVDQVIAACKYEGIEPVITPAFIADALSNLYVQSSTYVGQVGMGDTPS
;
A
#
# COMPACT_ATOMS: atom_id res chain seq x y z
N LYS A 1 -17.65 -6.86 -15.83
CA LYS A 1 -17.01 -6.54 -14.54
C LYS A 1 -17.30 -7.75 -13.66
N VAL A 2 -16.29 -8.49 -13.23
CA VAL A 2 -16.44 -9.69 -12.40
C VAL A 2 -16.37 -9.25 -10.94
N SER A 3 -17.24 -9.75 -10.07
CA SER A 3 -17.19 -9.41 -8.64
C SER A 3 -15.99 -10.09 -7.96
N PRO A 4 -15.45 -9.55 -6.85
CA PRO A 4 -14.41 -10.23 -6.08
C PRO A 4 -14.83 -11.64 -5.66
N GLU A 5 -16.10 -11.81 -5.29
CA GLU A 5 -16.72 -13.09 -4.93
C GLU A 5 -16.68 -14.11 -6.08
N GLU A 6 -16.97 -13.69 -7.31
CA GLU A 6 -16.93 -14.56 -8.50
C GLU A 6 -15.51 -15.05 -8.80
N LEU A 7 -14.50 -14.17 -8.67
CA LEU A 7 -13.09 -14.56 -8.83
C LEU A 7 -12.67 -15.58 -7.76
N LEU A 8 -13.06 -15.32 -6.51
CA LEU A 8 -12.78 -16.19 -5.37
C LEU A 8 -13.43 -17.57 -5.55
N ASN A 9 -14.72 -17.60 -5.89
CA ASN A 9 -15.47 -18.85 -6.13
C ASN A 9 -14.88 -19.67 -7.27
N ARG A 10 -14.38 -19.01 -8.33
CA ARG A 10 -13.72 -19.68 -9.45
C ARG A 10 -12.43 -20.36 -9.02
N TRP A 11 -11.59 -19.72 -8.20
CA TRP A 11 -10.28 -20.28 -7.78
C TRP A 11 -10.37 -21.28 -6.64
N ILE A 12 -11.44 -21.25 -5.85
CA ILE A 12 -11.62 -22.18 -4.75
C ILE A 12 -11.75 -23.63 -5.21
N VAL A 13 -12.34 -23.87 -6.39
CA VAL A 13 -12.52 -25.21 -6.93
C VAL A 13 -11.17 -25.80 -7.38
N PRO A 14 -10.36 -25.13 -8.23
CA PRO A 14 -9.00 -25.57 -8.56
C PRO A 14 -8.07 -25.74 -7.36
N LEU A 15 -8.17 -24.87 -6.33
CA LEU A 15 -7.40 -25.01 -5.10
C LEU A 15 -7.68 -26.34 -4.37
N GLN A 16 -8.92 -26.85 -4.44
CA GLN A 16 -9.29 -28.13 -3.82
C GLN A 16 -8.97 -29.34 -4.69
N SER A 17 -9.35 -29.27 -5.97
CA SER A 17 -9.17 -30.38 -6.90
C SER A 17 -7.71 -30.54 -7.35
N ARG A 18 -6.87 -29.52 -7.10
CA ARG A 18 -5.53 -29.36 -7.71
C ARG A 18 -5.59 -29.38 -9.24
N ILE A 19 -6.75 -29.04 -9.81
CA ILE A 19 -7.04 -29.15 -11.24
C ILE A 19 -7.89 -27.96 -11.68
N ASP A 20 -7.41 -27.23 -12.68
CA ASP A 20 -8.12 -26.12 -13.30
C ASP A 20 -8.75 -26.54 -14.64
N ASN A 21 -10.00 -26.13 -14.86
CA ASN A 21 -10.75 -26.39 -16.08
C ASN A 21 -10.90 -25.08 -16.84
N LEU A 22 -10.24 -24.98 -17.99
CA LEU A 22 -10.29 -23.80 -18.84
C LEU A 22 -11.14 -24.09 -20.07
N THR A 23 -12.12 -23.22 -20.33
CA THR A 23 -12.97 -23.27 -21.52
C THR A 23 -12.54 -22.16 -22.47
N LEU A 24 -12.08 -22.54 -23.66
CA LEU A 24 -11.77 -21.60 -24.73
C LEU A 24 -13.05 -21.00 -25.33
N PHE A 25 -12.93 -19.82 -25.94
CA PHE A 25 -14.02 -19.20 -26.72
C PHE A 25 -14.56 -20.13 -27.82
N SER A 26 -13.74 -21.07 -28.31
CA SER A 26 -14.15 -22.08 -29.28
C SER A 26 -15.00 -23.23 -28.70
N GLY A 27 -15.35 -23.19 -27.40
CA GLY A 27 -16.10 -24.23 -26.70
C GLY A 27 -15.29 -25.47 -26.31
N LYS A 28 -13.97 -25.49 -26.58
CA LYS A 28 -13.09 -26.58 -26.17
C LYS A 28 -12.69 -26.39 -24.71
N ALA A 29 -12.89 -27.40 -23.88
CA ALA A 29 -12.42 -27.44 -22.51
C ALA A 29 -11.13 -28.26 -22.41
N PHE A 30 -10.18 -27.81 -21.59
CA PHE A 30 -8.98 -28.56 -21.26
C PHE A 30 -8.64 -28.42 -19.78
N ILE A 31 -7.91 -29.42 -19.29
CA ILE A 31 -7.62 -29.63 -17.87
C ILE A 31 -6.13 -29.36 -17.65
N LEU A 32 -5.81 -28.57 -16.63
CA LEU A 32 -4.44 -28.30 -16.21
C LEU A 32 -4.26 -28.61 -14.72
N PRO A 33 -3.07 -29.08 -14.28
CA PRO A 33 -2.72 -29.09 -12.86
C PRO A 33 -2.76 -27.68 -12.27
N PHE A 34 -3.30 -27.54 -11.06
CA PHE A 34 -3.38 -26.28 -10.33
C PHE A 34 -2.42 -26.31 -9.14
N ASP A 35 -1.19 -25.83 -9.39
CA ASP A 35 -0.08 -25.70 -8.42
C ASP A 35 0.26 -24.23 -8.16
N GLU A 36 -0.75 -23.41 -7.93
CA GLU A 36 -0.59 -21.98 -7.65
C GLU A 36 -0.73 -21.67 -6.15
N LEU A 37 0.11 -20.75 -5.66
CA LEU A 37 -0.07 -20.12 -4.34
C LEU A 37 -0.98 -18.91 -4.51
N VAL A 38 -2.22 -19.01 -4.01
CA VAL A 38 -3.18 -17.92 -4.07
C VAL A 38 -3.12 -17.09 -2.78
N ILE A 39 -2.88 -15.78 -2.93
CA ILE A 39 -2.82 -14.82 -1.81
C ILE A 39 -3.91 -13.77 -2.05
N PHE A 40 -4.79 -13.61 -1.05
CA PHE A 40 -5.81 -12.55 -1.04
C PHE A 40 -5.39 -11.45 -0.07
N SER A 41 -5.47 -10.20 -0.52
CA SER A 41 -5.28 -9.01 0.31
C SER A 41 -6.51 -8.12 0.15
N THR A 42 -7.20 -7.85 1.24
CA THR A 42 -8.42 -7.05 1.28
C THR A 42 -8.46 -6.24 2.56
N ASN A 43 -9.13 -5.09 2.50
CA ASN A 43 -9.49 -4.28 3.66
C ASN A 43 -10.88 -4.64 4.23
N LEU A 44 -11.59 -5.58 3.60
CA LEU A 44 -12.86 -6.12 4.07
C LEU A 44 -12.63 -7.24 5.08
N SER A 45 -13.56 -7.40 6.02
CA SER A 45 -13.51 -8.56 6.91
C SER A 45 -13.71 -9.86 6.11
N PRO A 46 -13.13 -10.99 6.54
CA PRO A 46 -13.31 -12.26 5.83
C PRO A 46 -14.79 -12.65 5.67
N ASP A 47 -15.63 -12.32 6.67
CA ASP A 47 -17.05 -12.64 6.68
C ASP A 47 -17.88 -11.79 5.70
N ASP A 48 -17.40 -10.57 5.39
CA ASP A 48 -18.00 -9.71 4.35
C ASP A 48 -17.62 -10.15 2.93
N LEU A 49 -16.59 -10.99 2.80
CA LEU A 49 -16.02 -11.39 1.51
C LEU A 49 -16.65 -12.68 0.96
N MET A 50 -17.05 -13.62 1.83
CA MET A 50 -17.52 -14.95 1.40
C MET A 50 -18.24 -15.76 2.49
N ASP A 51 -19.00 -16.75 2.04
CA ASP A 51 -19.73 -17.69 2.91
C ASP A 51 -18.75 -18.46 3.85
N PRO A 52 -19.18 -18.76 5.10
CA PRO A 52 -18.40 -19.54 6.06
C PRO A 52 -17.82 -20.86 5.55
N ALA A 53 -18.48 -21.55 4.61
CA ALA A 53 -17.99 -22.78 4.01
C ALA A 53 -16.70 -22.59 3.20
N PHE A 54 -16.51 -21.42 2.59
CA PHE A 54 -15.29 -21.06 1.86
C PHE A 54 -14.19 -20.58 2.79
N LEU A 55 -14.55 -19.82 3.84
CA LEU A 55 -13.61 -19.38 4.87
C LEU A 55 -12.95 -20.54 5.62
N ARG A 56 -13.59 -21.72 5.69
CA ARG A 56 -12.97 -22.96 6.23
C ARG A 56 -11.86 -23.53 5.33
N ARG A 57 -11.82 -23.11 4.06
CA ARG A 57 -10.86 -23.58 3.04
C ARG A 57 -9.66 -22.65 2.89
N ILE A 58 -9.66 -21.51 3.57
CA ILE A 58 -8.52 -20.59 3.67
C ILE A 58 -7.93 -20.78 5.07
N PRO A 59 -6.90 -21.64 5.23
CA PRO A 59 -6.39 -22.02 6.53
C PRO A 59 -5.62 -20.88 7.22
N TYR A 60 -4.94 -20.03 6.45
CA TYR A 60 -4.17 -18.90 6.97
C TYR A 60 -4.93 -17.60 6.73
N LYS A 61 -5.35 -16.97 7.82
CA LYS A 61 -5.93 -15.64 7.85
C LYS A 61 -5.02 -14.78 8.70
N LEU A 62 -4.19 -13.98 8.04
CA LEU A 62 -3.22 -13.13 8.70
C LEU A 62 -3.80 -11.72 8.75
N GLU A 63 -4.07 -11.24 9.95
CA GLU A 63 -4.43 -9.84 10.16
C GLU A 63 -3.16 -8.99 10.20
N THR A 64 -3.14 -7.92 9.40
CA THR A 64 -2.05 -6.96 9.43
C THR A 64 -2.36 -5.88 10.46
N HIS A 65 -1.72 -5.95 11.62
CA HIS A 65 -1.84 -4.92 12.65
C HIS A 65 -0.95 -3.72 12.36
N MET A 66 -1.25 -2.60 13.01
CA MET A 66 -0.36 -1.45 13.03
C MET A 66 0.96 -1.83 13.71
N PRO A 67 2.12 -1.41 13.17
CA PRO A 67 3.40 -1.70 13.76
C PRO A 67 3.55 -1.00 15.11
N THR A 68 4.20 -1.67 16.06
CA THR A 68 4.72 -0.99 17.26
C THR A 68 5.82 0.01 16.85
N PRO A 69 6.16 1.01 17.69
CA PRO A 69 7.25 1.93 17.39
C PRO A 69 8.57 1.20 17.07
N GLU A 70 8.88 0.10 17.76
CA GLU A 70 10.08 -0.70 17.52
C GLU A 70 10.04 -1.40 16.16
N ALA A 71 8.89 -1.99 15.80
CA ALA A 71 8.69 -2.60 14.49
C ALA A 71 8.73 -1.56 13.37
N PHE A 72 8.15 -0.38 13.61
CA PHE A 72 8.18 0.75 12.69
C PHE A 72 9.61 1.21 12.45
N ARG A 73 10.43 1.36 13.51
CA ARG A 73 11.87 1.66 13.40
C ARG A 73 12.63 0.61 12.62
N ALA A 74 12.36 -0.68 12.88
CA ALA A 74 13.01 -1.77 12.16
C ALA A 74 12.69 -1.73 10.65
N ILE A 75 11.44 -1.48 10.29
CA ILE A 75 11.02 -1.33 8.88
C ILE A 75 11.72 -0.11 8.26
N PHE A 76 11.74 1.02 8.97
CA PHE A 76 12.36 2.25 8.47
C PHE A 76 13.85 2.07 8.22
N ASN A 77 14.59 1.53 9.19
CA ASN A 77 16.01 1.22 9.04
C ASN A 77 16.27 0.24 7.89
N ALA A 78 15.44 -0.79 7.73
CA ALA A 78 15.59 -1.74 6.64
C ALA A 78 15.36 -1.11 5.27
N VAL A 79 14.43 -0.16 5.15
CA VAL A 79 14.14 0.52 3.88
C VAL A 79 15.17 1.61 3.58
N ALA A 80 15.53 2.44 4.56
CA ALA A 80 16.57 3.45 4.43
C ALA A 80 17.95 2.82 4.11
N GLY A 81 18.31 1.75 4.83
CA GLY A 81 19.58 1.05 4.62
C GLY A 81 19.71 0.42 3.24
N LYS A 82 18.60 -0.06 2.63
CA LYS A 82 18.60 -0.53 1.23
C LYS A 82 18.91 0.58 0.22
N ALA A 83 18.64 1.84 0.59
CA ALA A 83 18.95 3.01 -0.20
C ALA A 83 20.30 3.66 0.15
N GLY A 84 21.09 3.02 1.03
CA GLY A 84 22.37 3.56 1.49
C GLY A 84 22.25 4.74 2.46
N MET A 85 21.05 4.97 3.01
CA MET A 85 20.79 6.06 3.93
C MET A 85 20.73 5.55 5.37
N GLU A 86 21.22 6.36 6.30
CA GLU A 86 21.14 6.09 7.73
C GLU A 86 20.03 6.94 8.36
N LEU A 87 19.22 6.30 9.20
CA LEU A 87 18.18 6.94 9.98
C LEU A 87 18.71 7.19 11.38
N THR A 88 18.81 8.47 11.76
CA THR A 88 19.21 8.87 13.12
C THR A 88 18.01 8.81 14.08
N ASP A 89 18.29 8.69 15.37
CA ASP A 89 17.25 8.66 16.41
C ASP A 89 16.43 9.95 16.42
N ASP A 90 17.07 11.11 16.30
CA ASP A 90 16.39 12.41 16.26
C ASP A 90 15.38 12.52 15.10
N ILE A 91 15.74 12.00 13.92
CA ILE A 91 14.85 12.02 12.75
C ILE A 91 13.71 11.01 12.93
N PHE A 92 14.01 9.84 13.47
CA PHE A 92 12.98 8.84 13.76
C PHE A 92 11.95 9.38 14.75
N ASP A 93 12.40 9.96 15.86
CA ASP A 93 11.53 10.53 16.89
C ASP A 93 10.71 11.70 16.34
N HIS A 94 11.32 12.54 15.51
CA HIS A 94 10.60 13.62 14.81
C HIS A 94 9.50 13.07 13.90
N VAL A 95 9.77 12.05 13.10
CA VAL A 95 8.76 11.43 12.22
C VAL A 95 7.62 10.83 13.04
N VAL A 96 7.94 10.08 14.10
CA VAL A 96 6.90 9.47 14.95
C VAL A 96 6.03 10.54 15.58
N HIS A 97 6.64 11.58 16.16
CA HIS A 97 5.91 12.70 16.75
C HIS A 97 5.01 13.41 15.74
N GLU A 98 5.51 13.71 14.54
CA GLU A 98 4.72 14.36 13.51
C GLU A 98 3.52 13.49 13.09
N LEU A 99 3.74 12.19 12.88
CA LEU A 99 2.68 11.26 12.49
C LEU A 99 1.60 11.12 13.57
N THR A 100 2.01 10.91 14.83
CA THR A 100 1.07 10.56 15.91
C THR A 100 0.44 11.78 16.58
N GLU A 101 1.22 12.82 16.87
CA GLU A 101 0.77 13.96 17.66
C GLU A 101 0.29 15.13 16.79
N VAL A 102 0.95 15.39 15.66
CA VAL A 102 0.62 16.54 14.80
C VAL A 102 -0.45 16.19 13.78
N VAL A 103 -0.24 15.11 13.01
CA VAL A 103 -1.19 14.66 11.99
C VAL A 103 -2.32 13.83 12.60
N GLY A 104 -2.10 13.21 13.76
CA GLY A 104 -3.10 12.38 14.44
C GLY A 104 -3.37 11.06 13.72
N LYS A 105 -2.37 10.51 13.01
CA LYS A 105 -2.49 9.25 12.28
C LYS A 105 -1.69 8.14 12.97
N PRO A 106 -2.25 6.93 13.06
CA PRO A 106 -1.51 5.80 13.59
C PRO A 106 -0.34 5.42 12.68
N LEU A 107 0.71 4.84 13.27
CA LEU A 107 1.83 4.28 12.51
C LEU A 107 1.34 3.15 11.63
N ALA A 108 1.82 3.07 10.39
CA ALA A 108 1.43 2.07 9.42
C ALA A 108 2.66 1.58 8.63
N CYS A 109 2.69 0.27 8.32
CA CYS A 109 3.85 -0.38 7.70
C CYS A 109 4.28 0.22 6.35
N TYR A 110 3.39 0.93 5.65
CA TYR A 110 3.70 1.55 4.36
C TYR A 110 4.41 2.92 4.48
N GLN A 111 4.24 3.63 5.60
CA GLN A 111 4.74 5.01 5.75
C GLN A 111 6.27 5.10 5.62
N PRO A 112 7.09 4.22 6.24
CA PRO A 112 8.55 4.33 6.13
C PRO A 112 9.04 4.22 4.69
N LYS A 113 8.45 3.29 3.92
CA LYS A 113 8.79 3.14 2.50
C LYS A 113 8.43 4.38 1.70
N PHE A 114 7.23 4.92 1.91
CA PHE A 114 6.81 6.14 1.22
C PHE A 114 7.76 7.31 1.52
N ILE A 115 8.10 7.52 2.80
CA ILE A 115 8.96 8.62 3.22
C ILE A 115 10.35 8.49 2.57
N VAL A 116 10.94 7.30 2.61
CA VAL A 116 12.23 7.03 1.98
C VAL A 116 12.17 7.24 0.46
N ASP A 117 11.12 6.75 -0.20
CA ASP A 117 10.96 6.92 -1.66
C ASP A 117 10.85 8.43 -2.02
N GLN A 118 10.17 9.24 -1.21
CA GLN A 118 10.09 10.70 -1.37
C GLN A 118 11.45 11.39 -1.17
N VAL A 119 12.20 11.01 -0.13
CA VAL A 119 13.54 11.54 0.11
C VAL A 119 14.47 11.23 -1.08
N ILE A 120 14.43 10.00 -1.60
CA ILE A 120 15.21 9.60 -2.78
C ILE A 120 14.81 10.44 -4.00
N ALA A 121 13.52 10.65 -4.22
CA ALA A 121 13.03 11.46 -5.33
C ALA A 121 13.51 12.92 -5.23
N ALA A 122 13.48 13.51 -4.03
CA ALA A 122 13.97 14.86 -3.77
C ALA A 122 15.48 14.97 -4.01
N CYS A 123 16.28 14.04 -3.46
CA CYS A 123 17.73 14.01 -3.68
C CYS A 123 18.07 13.88 -5.17
N LYS A 124 17.34 13.01 -5.89
CA LYS A 124 17.52 12.81 -7.34
C LYS A 124 17.17 14.08 -8.14
N TYR A 125 16.15 14.82 -7.73
CA TYR A 125 15.78 16.09 -8.35
C TYR A 125 16.88 17.14 -8.17
N GLU A 126 17.47 17.22 -6.98
CA GLU A 126 18.59 18.12 -6.66
C GLU A 126 19.94 17.65 -7.21
N GLY A 127 20.02 16.45 -7.77
CA GLY A 127 21.25 15.88 -8.32
C GLY A 127 22.29 15.50 -7.26
N ILE A 128 21.85 15.21 -6.04
CA ILE A 128 22.71 14.78 -4.92
C ILE A 128 22.51 13.30 -4.59
N GLU A 129 23.47 12.73 -3.87
CA GLU A 129 23.36 11.37 -3.35
C GLU A 129 22.22 11.26 -2.32
N PRO A 130 21.52 10.10 -2.23
CA PRO A 130 20.44 9.90 -1.26
C PRO A 130 20.90 10.16 0.17
N VAL A 131 20.27 11.13 0.83
CA VAL A 131 20.57 11.48 2.21
C VAL A 131 19.28 11.87 2.93
N ILE A 132 19.12 11.39 4.16
CA ILE A 132 18.01 11.78 5.02
C ILE A 132 18.40 13.08 5.73
N THR A 133 17.59 14.12 5.52
CA THR A 133 17.72 15.41 6.23
C THR A 133 16.37 15.82 6.80
N PRO A 134 16.32 16.66 7.86
CA PRO A 134 15.07 17.16 8.40
C PRO A 134 14.19 17.86 7.34
N ALA A 135 14.80 18.57 6.38
CA ALA A 135 14.08 19.24 5.29
C ALA A 135 13.39 18.23 4.36
N PHE A 136 14.11 17.22 3.87
CA PHE A 136 13.51 16.19 3.00
C PHE A 136 12.47 15.34 3.72
N ILE A 137 12.62 15.13 5.03
CA ILE A 137 11.61 14.46 5.85
C ILE A 137 10.35 15.31 5.96
N ALA A 138 10.48 16.62 6.25
CA ALA A 138 9.34 17.52 6.30
C ALA A 138 8.58 17.54 4.95
N ASP A 139 9.31 17.62 3.83
CA ASP A 139 8.71 17.57 2.49
C ASP A 139 7.99 16.24 2.26
N ALA A 140 8.64 15.11 2.59
CA ALA A 140 8.06 13.78 2.45
C ALA A 140 6.78 13.61 3.30
N LEU A 141 6.76 14.12 4.52
CA LEU A 141 5.60 14.07 5.41
C LEU A 141 4.45 14.95 4.90
N SER A 142 4.76 16.13 4.35
CA SER A 142 3.73 16.99 3.72
C SER A 142 3.08 16.33 2.50
N ASN A 143 3.86 15.56 1.72
CA ASN A 143 3.37 14.82 0.56
C ASN A 143 2.58 13.57 0.96
N LEU A 144 2.87 12.98 2.11
CA LEU A 144 2.16 11.81 2.63
C LEU A 144 0.72 12.15 3.02
N TYR A 145 0.51 13.36 3.56
CA TYR A 145 -0.79 13.87 3.96
C TYR A 145 -0.99 15.26 3.35
N VAL A 146 -1.40 15.28 2.09
CA VAL A 146 -1.78 16.50 1.39
C VAL A 146 -2.82 17.24 2.24
N GLN A 147 -2.45 18.40 2.79
CA GLN A 147 -3.42 19.33 3.33
C GLN A 147 -4.38 19.69 2.19
N SER A 148 -5.69 19.59 2.43
CA SER A 148 -6.70 20.00 1.46
C SER A 148 -6.50 21.48 1.13
N SER A 149 -5.73 21.77 0.09
CA SER A 149 -5.63 23.11 -0.47
C SER A 149 -6.94 23.38 -1.19
N THR A 150 -7.84 24.11 -0.55
CA THR A 150 -9.03 24.68 -1.20
C THR A 150 -8.55 25.68 -2.25
N TYR A 151 -8.31 25.21 -3.47
CA TYR A 151 -8.00 26.06 -4.61
C TYR A 151 -9.31 26.70 -5.08
N VAL A 152 -9.63 27.89 -4.56
CA VAL A 152 -10.70 28.73 -5.14
C VAL A 152 -10.11 29.43 -6.36
N GLY A 153 -10.14 28.75 -7.50
CA GLY A 153 -9.88 29.39 -8.77
C GLY A 153 -11.01 30.36 -9.11
N GLN A 154 -10.87 31.63 -8.75
CA GLN A 154 -11.66 32.68 -9.41
C GLN A 154 -11.09 32.88 -10.81
N VAL A 155 -11.75 32.24 -11.77
CA VAL A 155 -11.56 32.48 -13.20
C VAL A 155 -11.89 33.95 -13.46
N GLY A 156 -10.89 34.70 -13.93
CA GLY A 156 -11.09 36.05 -14.44
C GLY A 156 -12.09 36.02 -15.59
N MET A 157 -13.27 36.61 -15.37
CA MET A 157 -14.30 36.77 -16.37
C MET A 157 -13.92 37.98 -17.24
N GLY A 158 -13.02 37.75 -18.18
CA GLY A 158 -12.79 38.64 -19.31
C GLY A 158 -13.53 38.08 -20.52
N ASP A 159 -14.78 38.49 -20.71
CA ASP A 159 -15.44 38.42 -22.01
C ASP A 159 -16.37 39.62 -22.16
N THR A 160 -15.91 40.60 -22.94
CA THR A 160 -16.77 41.56 -23.62
C THR A 160 -17.27 40.89 -24.89
N PRO A 161 -18.56 41.01 -25.22
CA PRO A 161 -18.85 41.25 -26.63
C PRO A 161 -19.93 42.32 -26.86
N SER A 162 -19.67 43.09 -27.92
CA SER A 162 -20.51 44.03 -28.69
C SER A 162 -20.73 45.42 -28.11
#